data_AF-A0A7C4JFL5-F1
#
_entry.id   AF-A0A7C4JFL5-F1
#
_cell.length_a   1.000
_cell.length_b   1.000
_cell.length_c   1.000
_cell.angle_alpha   90.00
_cell.angle_beta   90.00
_cell.angle_gamma   90.00
#
_symmetry.space_group_name_H-M   'P 1'
#
loop_
_entity.id
_entity.type
_entity.pdbx_description
1 polymer ?
#
loop_
_entity_poly.entity_id
_entity_poly.type
_entity_poly.pdbx_seq_one_letter_code
_entity_poly.pdbx_strand_id
1 'polypeptide(L)'
;MDTTLSVEEIKAKIRKSLSRTIWYILICALLLLTSNLLFKTVIGKFSPIFLEYEVYVTVIIVLGLGYLIVNSMSNFIYWTIRRRLDHATATLFRTITRIVGIATLLAVLTS
;
A
#
# COMPACT_ATOMS: atom_id res chain seq x y z
N MET A 1 -0.46 -15.55 35.11
CA MET A 1 -1.91 -15.60 35.32
C MET A 1 -2.52 -14.54 34.41
N ASP A 2 -3.13 -15.04 33.35
CA ASP A 2 -4.06 -14.43 32.39
C ASP A 2 -4.24 -12.91 32.37
N THR A 3 -3.74 -12.28 31.28
CA THR A 3 -4.55 -11.74 30.16
C THR A 3 -5.46 -10.59 30.63
N THR A 4 -5.06 -9.35 30.43
CA THR A 4 -5.51 -8.61 29.25
C THR A 4 -4.62 -7.37 29.09
N LEU A 5 -3.77 -7.35 28.06
CA LEU A 5 -3.40 -6.06 27.46
C LEU A 5 -4.72 -5.38 27.11
N SER A 6 -5.01 -4.25 27.77
CA SER A 6 -6.29 -3.57 27.63
C SER A 6 -6.58 -3.37 26.15
N VAL A 7 -7.77 -3.81 25.75
CA VAL A 7 -8.32 -3.70 24.40
C VAL A 7 -8.10 -2.29 23.83
N GLU A 8 -8.05 -1.27 24.69
CA GLU A 8 -7.78 0.14 24.43
C GLU A 8 -6.35 0.42 23.93
N GLU A 9 -5.30 -0.09 24.59
CA GLU A 9 -3.90 0.18 24.22
C GLU A 9 -3.52 -0.48 22.89
N ILE A 10 -4.04 -1.69 22.67
CA ILE A 10 -3.89 -2.38 21.38
C ILE A 10 -4.68 -1.65 20.30
N LYS A 11 -5.91 -1.17 20.59
CA LYS A 11 -6.68 -0.32 19.65
C LYS A 11 -5.90 0.95 19.30
N ALA A 12 -5.24 1.60 20.26
CA ALA A 12 -4.47 2.82 20.03
C ALA A 12 -3.23 2.59 19.15
N LYS A 13 -2.46 1.52 19.40
CA LYS A 13 -1.32 1.14 18.53
C LYS A 13 -1.78 0.72 17.14
N ILE A 14 -2.89 -0.02 17.03
CA ILE A 14 -3.50 -0.40 15.76
C ILE A 14 -3.99 0.83 15.01
N ARG A 15 -4.66 1.79 15.67
CA ARG A 15 -5.16 3.04 15.06
C ARG A 15 -4.00 3.91 14.57
N LYS A 16 -2.90 3.98 15.33
CA LYS A 16 -1.70 4.71 14.92
C LYS A 16 -1.03 4.07 13.70
N SER A 17 -0.93 2.74 13.67
CA SER A 17 -0.39 1.96 12.53
C SER A 17 -1.31 2.03 11.30
N LEU A 18 -2.64 1.93 11.50
CA LEU A 18 -3.68 2.14 10.49
C LEU A 18 -3.59 3.51 9.85
N SER A 19 -3.50 4.56 10.67
CA SER A 19 -3.46 5.93 10.14
C SER A 19 -2.27 6.12 9.22
N ARG A 20 -1.13 5.47 9.52
CA ARG A 20 0.08 5.55 8.71
C ARG A 20 -0.07 4.80 7.39
N THR A 21 -0.66 3.59 7.39
CA THR A 21 -0.97 2.85 6.15
C THR A 21 -2.00 3.57 5.28
N ILE A 22 -3.05 4.12 5.90
CA ILE A 22 -4.10 4.89 5.22
C ILE A 22 -3.51 6.17 4.62
N TRP A 23 -2.62 6.86 5.33
CA TRP A 23 -1.91 8.02 4.80
C TRP A 23 -1.10 7.67 3.56
N TYR A 24 -0.35 6.57 3.59
CA TYR A 24 0.41 6.12 2.41
C TYR A 24 -0.52 5.76 1.24
N ILE A 25 -1.64 5.09 1.47
CA ILE A 25 -2.63 4.78 0.41
C ILE A 25 -3.19 6.08 -0.20
N LEU A 26 -3.58 7.05 0.64
CA LEU A 26 -4.11 8.34 0.19
C LEU A 26 -3.06 9.12 -0.61
N ILE A 27 -1.80 9.14 -0.16
CA ILE A 27 -0.70 9.79 -0.90
C ILE A 27 -0.49 9.14 -2.26
N CYS A 28 -0.59 7.81 -2.34
CA CYS A 28 -0.41 7.08 -3.59
C CYS A 28 -1.53 7.37 -4.57
N ALA A 29 -2.79 7.34 -4.10
CA ALA A 29 -3.94 7.67 -4.93
C ALA A 29 -3.87 9.12 -5.43
N LEU A 30 -3.45 10.06 -4.57
CA LEU A 30 -3.27 11.46 -4.93
C LEU A 30 -2.17 11.63 -5.99
N LEU A 31 -1.02 10.96 -5.83
CA LEU A 31 0.10 10.98 -6.78
C LEU A 31 -0.28 10.39 -8.14
N LEU A 32 -1.05 9.31 -8.18
CA LEU A 32 -1.54 8.72 -9.42
C LEU A 32 -2.51 9.67 -10.14
N LEU A 33 -3.43 10.29 -9.39
CA LEU A 33 -4.35 11.29 -9.92
C LEU A 33 -3.63 12.51 -10.49
N THR A 34 -2.66 13.06 -9.76
CA THR A 34 -1.88 14.20 -10.24
C THR A 34 -1.03 13.84 -11.44
N SER A 35 -0.41 12.66 -11.46
CA SER A 35 0.39 12.21 -12.59
C SER A 35 -0.47 12.08 -13.86
N ASN A 36 -1.62 11.41 -13.79
CA ASN A 36 -2.55 11.26 -14.92
C ASN A 36 -3.07 12.62 -15.43
N LEU A 37 -3.45 13.52 -14.52
CA LEU A 37 -3.91 14.87 -14.88
C LEU A 37 -2.80 15.72 -15.52
N LEU A 38 -1.56 15.64 -15.02
CA LEU A 38 -0.41 16.32 -15.59
C LEU A 38 -0.11 15.81 -17.01
N PHE A 39 -0.11 14.50 -17.23
CA PHE A 39 0.10 13.91 -18.55
C PHE A 39 -0.98 14.33 -19.54
N LYS A 40 -2.27 14.23 -19.17
CA LYS A 40 -3.37 14.65 -20.05
C LYS A 40 -3.39 16.15 -20.35
N THR A 41 -3.08 17.00 -19.37
CA THR A 41 -3.28 18.46 -19.51
C THR A 41 -2.05 19.17 -20.08
N VAL A 42 -0.86 18.78 -19.66
CA VAL A 42 0.40 19.45 -20.02
C VAL A 42 1.04 18.78 -21.24
N ILE A 43 1.18 17.45 -21.21
CA ILE A 43 1.89 16.70 -22.26
C ILE A 43 1.01 16.51 -23.50
N GLY A 44 -0.28 16.22 -23.30
CA GLY A 44 -1.26 16.13 -24.41
C GLY A 44 -1.40 17.41 -25.25
N LYS A 45 -1.06 18.58 -24.70
CA LYS A 45 -1.04 19.86 -25.45
C LYS A 45 0.26 20.13 -26.18
N PHE A 46 1.40 19.60 -25.71
CA PHE A 46 2.72 19.97 -26.23
C PHE A 46 3.21 19.03 -27.33
N SER A 47 3.04 17.71 -27.19
CA SER A 47 3.36 16.76 -28.26
C SER A 47 2.80 15.35 -27.98
N PRO A 48 2.05 14.74 -28.92
CA PRO A 48 1.40 13.44 -28.72
C PRO A 48 2.37 12.25 -28.64
N ILE A 49 3.62 12.41 -29.08
CA ILE A 49 4.64 11.34 -29.06
C ILE A 49 5.04 10.97 -27.63
N PHE A 50 4.95 11.91 -26.67
CA PHE A 50 5.29 11.64 -25.27
C PHE A 50 4.16 10.98 -24.47
N LEU A 51 2.97 10.81 -25.07
CA LEU A 51 1.86 10.10 -24.41
C LEU A 51 2.14 8.61 -24.25
N GLU A 52 2.88 7.99 -25.18
CA GLU A 52 3.30 6.59 -25.03
C GLU A 52 4.26 6.37 -23.84
N TYR A 53 4.93 7.43 -23.38
CA TYR A 53 5.80 7.38 -22.21
C TYR A 53 5.05 7.43 -20.87
N GLU A 54 3.77 7.80 -20.87
CA GLU A 54 2.91 7.86 -19.67
C GLU A 54 2.86 6.50 -18.98
N VAL A 55 2.78 5.42 -19.76
CA VAL A 55 2.69 4.06 -19.24
C VAL A 55 3.93 3.73 -18.40
N TYR A 56 5.14 3.99 -18.91
CA TYR A 56 6.38 3.67 -18.19
C TYR A 56 6.51 4.46 -16.89
N VAL A 57 6.16 5.75 -16.89
CA VAL A 57 6.17 6.57 -15.67
C VAL A 57 5.15 6.03 -14.66
N THR A 58 3.96 5.67 -15.13
CA THR A 58 2.91 5.07 -14.29
C THR A 58 3.38 3.75 -13.68
N VAL A 59 4.03 2.87 -14.45
CA VAL A 59 4.59 1.60 -13.95
C VAL A 59 5.59 1.84 -12.83
N ILE A 60 6.53 2.77 -12.99
CA ILE A 60 7.55 3.08 -11.97
C ILE A 60 6.88 3.59 -10.69
N ILE A 61 5.90 4.50 -10.82
CA ILE A 61 5.15 5.04 -9.70
C ILE A 61 4.39 3.92 -8.99
N VAL A 62 3.62 3.10 -9.73
CA VAL A 62 2.83 1.99 -9.18
C VAL A 62 3.71 0.96 -8.49
N LEU A 63 4.87 0.60 -9.04
CA LEU A 63 5.79 -0.35 -8.40
C LEU A 63 6.39 0.22 -7.12
N GLY A 64 6.91 1.44 -7.16
CA GLY A 64 7.54 2.07 -5.99
C GLY A 64 6.54 2.31 -4.87
N LEU A 65 5.46 3.01 -5.17
CA LEU A 65 4.41 3.36 -4.21
C LEU A 65 3.57 2.15 -3.79
N GLY A 66 3.26 1.28 -4.74
CA GLY A 66 2.54 0.03 -4.46
C GLY A 66 3.30 -0.86 -3.49
N TYR A 67 4.62 -0.99 -3.63
CA TYR A 67 5.45 -1.74 -2.69
C TYR A 67 5.38 -1.17 -1.26
N LEU A 68 5.43 0.17 -1.13
CA LEU A 68 5.28 0.86 0.15
C LEU A 68 3.92 0.56 0.81
N ILE A 69 2.83 0.58 0.02
CA ILE A 69 1.49 0.22 0.50
C ILE A 69 1.48 -1.23 0.98
N VAL A 70 1.94 -2.18 0.17
CA VAL A 70 1.93 -3.61 0.52
C VAL A 70 2.72 -3.88 1.80
N ASN A 71 3.88 -3.24 1.95
CA ASN A 71 4.69 -3.38 3.16
C ASN A 71 3.98 -2.82 4.41
N SER A 72 3.32 -1.67 4.29
CA SER A 72 2.55 -1.06 5.38
C SER A 72 1.29 -1.87 5.72
N MET A 73 0.59 -2.39 4.71
CA MET A 73 -0.58 -3.26 4.87
C MET A 73 -0.22 -4.58 5.56
N SER A 74 0.90 -5.20 5.16
CA SER A 74 1.42 -6.42 5.80
C SER A 74 1.72 -6.20 7.28
N ASN A 75 2.28 -5.04 7.63
CA ASN A 75 2.53 -4.66 9.02
C ASN A 75 1.22 -4.37 9.78
N PHE A 76 0.21 -3.79 9.13
CA PHE A 76 -1.10 -3.60 9.73
C PHE A 76 -1.79 -4.94 10.05
N ILE A 77 -1.78 -5.88 9.11
CA ILE A 77 -2.35 -7.23 9.30
C ILE A 77 -1.60 -7.96 10.43
N TYR A 78 -0.27 -7.85 10.49
CA TYR A 78 0.52 -8.36 11.62
C TYR A 78 -0.01 -7.88 12.97
N TRP A 79 -0.15 -6.56 13.15
CA TRP A 79 -0.62 -5.99 14.43
C TRP A 79 -2.07 -6.33 14.74
N THR A 80 -2.91 -6.47 13.72
CA THR A 80 -4.32 -6.88 13.87
C THR A 80 -4.42 -8.33 14.34
N ILE A 81 -3.62 -9.22 13.75
CA ILE A 81 -3.61 -10.65 14.07
C ILE A 81 -2.92 -10.92 15.40
N ARG A 82 -1.82 -10.21 15.69
CA ARG A 82 -1.08 -10.32 16.97
C ARG A 82 -1.96 -10.05 18.19
N ARG A 83 -3.07 -9.33 18.03
CA ARG A 83 -4.05 -9.09 19.09
C ARG A 83 -4.79 -10.34 19.56
N ARG A 84 -4.98 -11.33 18.67
CA ARG A 84 -5.76 -12.54 18.93
C ARG A 84 -4.92 -13.83 18.85
N LEU A 85 -3.76 -13.78 18.22
CA LEU A 85 -2.95 -14.94 17.87
C LEU A 85 -1.48 -14.76 18.27
N ASP A 86 -0.76 -15.89 18.35
CA ASP A 86 0.66 -15.93 18.69
C ASP A 86 1.55 -15.20 17.69
N HIS A 87 2.76 -14.84 18.15
CA HIS A 87 3.76 -14.13 17.34
C HIS A 87 4.10 -14.91 16.05
N ALA A 88 4.16 -16.24 16.14
CA ALA A 88 4.45 -17.11 14.99
C ALA A 88 3.37 -16.99 13.91
N THR A 89 2.10 -17.11 14.29
CA THR A 89 0.96 -16.99 13.38
C THR A 89 0.86 -15.58 12.79
N ALA A 90 1.03 -14.53 13.59
CA ALA A 90 1.00 -13.15 13.08
C ALA A 90 2.11 -12.88 12.04
N THR A 91 3.29 -13.46 12.23
CA THR A 91 4.41 -13.32 11.29
C THR A 91 4.13 -14.04 9.97
N LEU A 92 3.50 -15.22 10.02
CA LEU A 92 3.07 -15.95 8.82
C LEU A 92 2.09 -15.11 7.99
N PHE A 93 1.07 -14.54 8.61
CA PHE A 93 0.10 -13.70 7.90
C PHE A 93 0.73 -12.45 7.30
N ARG A 94 1.68 -11.81 8.00
CA ARG A 94 2.46 -10.69 7.42
C ARG A 94 3.12 -11.10 6.11
N THR A 95 3.77 -12.26 6.08
CA THR A 95 4.46 -12.77 4.90
C THR A 95 3.47 -13.10 3.78
N ILE A 96 2.36 -13.77 4.10
CA ILE A 96 1.30 -14.08 3.13
C ILE A 96 0.76 -12.80 2.50
N THR A 97 0.40 -11.79 3.30
CA THR A 97 -0.08 -10.50 2.79
C THR A 97 0.95 -9.84 1.88
N ARG A 98 2.24 -9.92 2.21
CA ARG A 98 3.28 -9.31 1.40
C ARG A 98 3.41 -9.99 0.03
N ILE A 99 3.37 -11.32 0.01
CA ILE A 99 3.41 -12.12 -1.23
C ILE A 99 2.18 -11.81 -2.08
N VAL A 100 0.98 -11.86 -1.49
CA VAL A 100 -0.27 -11.56 -2.19
C VAL A 100 -0.27 -10.14 -2.74
N GLY A 101 0.14 -9.15 -1.92
CA GLY A 101 0.19 -7.76 -2.36
C GLY A 101 1.16 -7.53 -3.52
N ILE A 102 2.35 -8.16 -3.50
CA ILE A 102 3.29 -8.09 -4.62
C ILE A 102 2.71 -8.77 -5.87
N ALA A 103 2.06 -9.93 -5.72
CA ALA A 103 1.41 -10.61 -6.82
C ALA A 103 0.29 -9.76 -7.45
N THR A 104 -0.50 -9.05 -6.63
CA THR A 104 -1.52 -8.10 -7.11
C THR A 104 -0.89 -6.93 -7.85
N LEU A 105 0.23 -6.37 -7.34
CA LEU A 105 0.93 -5.29 -8.04
C LEU A 105 1.38 -5.72 -9.44
N LEU A 106 1.94 -6.94 -9.56
CA LEU A 106 2.34 -7.46 -10.86
C LEU A 106 1.14 -7.71 -11.77
N ALA A 107 0.06 -8.27 -11.24
CA ALA A 107 -1.15 -8.54 -12.02
C ALA A 107 -1.73 -7.27 -12.66
N VAL A 108 -1.79 -6.16 -11.91
CA VAL A 108 -2.30 -4.87 -12.38
C VAL A 108 -1.43 -4.26 -13.48
N LEU A 109 -0.13 -4.57 -13.52
CA LEU A 109 0.75 -4.08 -14.58
C LEU A 109 0.60 -4.86 -15.89
N THR A 110 0.12 -6.10 -15.80
CA THR A 110 -0.06 -6.98 -16.97
C THR A 110 -1.50 -6.97 -17.51
N SER A 111 -2.46 -6.42 -16.77
CA SER A 111 -3.87 -6.32 -17.13
C SER A 111 -4.17 -5.07 -17.94
#